data_AF-A0A292RG39-F1
#
_entry.id   AF-A0A292RG39-F1
#
_cell.length_a   1.000
_cell.length_b   1.000
_cell.length_c   1.000
_cell.angle_alpha   90.00
_cell.angle_beta   90.00
_cell.angle_gamma   90.00
#
_symmetry.space_group_name_H-M   'P 1'
#
loop_
_entity.id
_entity.type
_entity.pdbx_description
1 polymer ?
#
loop_
_entity_poly.entity_id
_entity_poly.type
_entity_poly.pdbx_seq_one_letter_code
_entity_poly.pdbx_strand_id
1 'polypeptide(L)'
;MKKILLSITLLSLLTMATPVFAGTHGRNGQVSARSIGAGALSLLIWPGIGQAVNRQTYDKNMTHALLGLTGIFRFWSCYDAVADRQGGVWKNRI
;
A
#
# COMPACT_ATOMS: atom_id res chain seq x y z
N MET A 1 19.17 -36.75 -11.13
CA MET A 1 19.04 -35.64 -10.16
C MET A 1 18.82 -34.28 -10.82
N LYS A 2 19.66 -33.82 -11.76
CA LYS A 2 19.47 -32.52 -12.46
C LYS A 2 18.08 -32.34 -13.09
N LYS A 3 17.53 -33.38 -13.73
CA LYS A 3 16.19 -33.35 -14.35
C LYS A 3 15.06 -33.16 -13.34
N ILE A 4 15.16 -33.80 -12.17
CA ILE A 4 14.18 -33.69 -11.08
C ILE A 4 14.20 -32.27 -10.50
N LEU A 5 15.40 -31.72 -10.26
CA LEU A 5 15.56 -30.36 -9.77
C LEU A 5 14.96 -29.34 -10.77
N LEU A 6 15.22 -29.51 -12.07
CA LEU A 6 14.67 -28.66 -13.12
C LEU A 6 13.14 -28.71 -13.17
N SER A 7 12.54 -29.90 -13.03
CA SER A 7 11.08 -30.06 -12.98
C SER A 7 10.47 -29.36 -11.76
N ILE A 8 11.12 -29.43 -10.59
CA ILE A 8 10.65 -28.76 -9.37
C ILE A 8 10.77 -27.24 -9.49
N THR A 9 11.86 -26.74 -10.05
CA THR A 9 12.03 -25.29 -10.31
C THR A 9 11.01 -24.78 -11.32
N LEU A 10 10.74 -25.51 -12.40
CA LEU A 10 9.73 -25.12 -13.37
C LEU A 10 8.32 -25.12 -12.76
N LEU A 11 8.00 -26.15 -11.97
CA LEU A 11 6.69 -26.25 -11.30
C LEU A 11 6.47 -25.12 -10.28
N SER A 12 7.51 -24.75 -9.52
CA SER A 12 7.44 -23.64 -8.56
C SER A 12 7.32 -22.28 -9.25
N LEU A 13 7.91 -22.09 -10.43
CA LEU A 13 7.71 -20.86 -11.21
C LEU A 13 6.28 -20.76 -11.78
N LEU A 14 5.68 -21.89 -12.16
CA LEU A 14 4.30 -21.93 -12.66
C LEU A 14 3.26 -21.65 -11.57
N THR A 15 3.53 -21.97 -10.30
CA THR A 15 2.62 -21.65 -9.19
C THR A 15 2.63 -20.18 -8.79
N MET A 16 3.65 -19.40 -9.19
CA MET A 16 3.73 -17.95 -8.96
C MET A 16 2.80 -17.13 -9.86
N ALA A 17 2.24 -17.72 -10.91
CA ALA A 17 1.34 -17.02 -11.85
C ALA A 17 -0.11 -16.91 -11.36
N THR A 18 -0.40 -17.36 -10.13
CA THR A 18 -1.75 -17.22 -9.56
C THR A 18 -1.93 -15.79 -9.03
N PRO A 19 -2.90 -15.00 -9.54
CA PRO A 19 -3.21 -13.71 -8.95
C PRO A 19 -3.71 -13.95 -7.52
N VAL A 20 -2.94 -13.48 -6.55
CA VAL A 20 -3.39 -13.42 -5.15
C VAL A 20 -4.52 -12.41 -5.09
N PHE A 21 -5.76 -12.87 -5.17
CA PHE A 21 -6.94 -12.04 -4.89
C PHE A 21 -7.04 -11.79 -3.39
N ALA A 22 -6.16 -10.92 -2.91
CA ALA A 22 -6.30 -10.24 -1.65
C ALA A 22 -7.55 -9.35 -1.72
N GLY A 23 -8.67 -9.81 -1.16
CA GLY A 23 -9.95 -9.06 -1.05
C GLY A 23 -9.87 -7.80 -0.17
N THR A 24 -8.67 -7.26 0.00
CA THR A 24 -8.24 -6.23 0.93
C THR A 24 -7.46 -5.13 0.20
N HIS A 25 -7.35 -5.26 -1.13
CA HIS A 25 -6.78 -4.26 -2.01
C HIS A 25 -7.48 -2.93 -1.76
N GLY A 26 -6.67 -1.91 -1.46
CA GLY A 26 -7.22 -0.57 -1.27
C GLY A 26 -7.86 -0.08 -2.55
N ARG A 27 -9.01 0.59 -2.42
CA ARG A 27 -9.77 1.15 -3.54
C ARG A 27 -9.44 2.62 -3.67
N ASN A 28 -9.03 3.04 -4.87
CA ASN A 28 -8.76 4.44 -5.14
C ASN A 28 -10.05 5.25 -5.06
N GLY A 29 -9.95 6.41 -4.42
CA GLY A 29 -10.99 7.43 -4.43
C GLY A 29 -10.79 8.39 -5.59
N GLN A 30 -11.24 9.62 -5.40
CA GLN A 30 -11.12 10.68 -6.40
C GLN A 30 -9.93 11.58 -6.10
N VAL A 31 -9.06 11.76 -7.10
CA VAL A 31 -8.03 12.80 -7.03
C VAL A 31 -8.70 14.18 -7.05
N SER A 32 -8.41 14.99 -6.05
CA SER A 32 -8.97 16.34 -5.88
C SER A 32 -7.89 17.30 -5.36
N ALA A 33 -8.16 18.60 -5.41
CA ALA A 33 -7.24 19.60 -4.83
C ALA A 33 -6.92 19.29 -3.34
N ARG A 34 -7.90 18.78 -2.59
CA ARG A 34 -7.71 18.32 -1.22
C ARG A 34 -6.76 17.12 -1.15
N SER A 35 -6.97 16.10 -1.99
CA SER A 35 -6.15 14.88 -1.95
C SER A 35 -4.70 15.16 -2.39
N ILE A 36 -4.49 16.10 -3.31
CA ILE A 36 -3.16 16.59 -3.69
C ILE A 36 -2.47 17.29 -2.51
N GLY A 37 -3.16 18.22 -1.84
CA GLY A 37 -2.65 18.86 -0.63
C GLY A 37 -2.36 17.86 0.49
N ALA A 38 -3.24 16.87 0.67
CA ALA A 38 -3.05 15.77 1.59
C ALA A 38 -1.79 14.95 1.26
N GLY A 39 -1.54 14.67 -0.02
CA GLY A 39 -0.31 14.04 -0.51
C GLY A 39 0.94 14.82 -0.15
N ALA A 40 0.94 16.12 -0.40
CA ALA A 40 2.05 17.00 -0.05
C ALA A 40 2.33 17.01 1.47
N LEU A 41 1.28 17.05 2.29
CA LEU A 41 1.42 16.96 3.75
C LEU A 41 2.02 15.62 4.19
N SER A 42 1.57 14.50 3.62
CA SER A 42 2.15 13.17 3.89
C SER A 42 3.61 13.03 3.44
N LEU A 43 3.98 13.68 2.34
CA LEU A 43 5.33 13.63 1.79
C LEU A 43 6.31 14.52 2.57
N LEU A 44 5.93 15.76 2.83
CA LEU A 44 6.85 16.79 3.32
C LEU A 44 6.85 16.88 4.84
N ILE A 45 5.67 16.84 5.46
CA ILE A 45 5.51 17.07 6.90
C ILE A 45 5.65 15.76 7.66
N TRP A 46 4.68 14.84 7.48
CA TRP A 46 4.67 13.58 8.22
C TRP A 46 3.81 12.51 7.53
N PRO A 47 4.31 11.28 7.37
CA PRO A 47 3.53 10.17 6.82
C PRO A 47 2.25 9.91 7.62
N GLY A 48 1.10 9.82 6.96
CA GLY A 48 -0.19 9.59 7.63
C GLY A 48 -1.06 10.84 7.79
N ILE A 49 -0.51 12.06 7.71
CA ILE A 49 -1.30 13.30 7.80
C ILE A 49 -2.29 13.38 6.64
N GLY A 50 -1.88 13.07 5.42
CA GLY A 50 -2.75 13.10 4.25
C GLY A 50 -3.93 12.14 4.38
N GLN A 51 -3.71 10.96 4.96
CA GLN A 51 -4.76 10.00 5.25
C GLN A 51 -5.78 10.59 6.25
N ALA A 52 -5.31 11.30 7.28
CA ALA A 52 -6.17 12.02 8.23
C ALA A 52 -6.94 13.17 7.57
N VAL A 53 -6.26 13.97 6.74
CA VAL A 53 -6.87 15.05 5.95
C VAL A 53 -7.94 14.51 5.02
N ASN A 54 -7.77 13.31 4.48
CA ASN A 54 -8.74 12.63 3.61
C ASN A 54 -9.85 11.89 4.37
N ARG A 55 -9.85 11.89 5.70
CA ARG A 55 -10.81 11.13 6.54
C ARG A 55 -10.78 9.63 6.27
N GLN A 56 -9.57 9.09 6.03
CA GLN A 56 -9.36 7.65 5.93
C GLN A 56 -9.39 7.01 7.33
N THR A 57 -9.49 5.68 7.39
CA THR A 57 -9.63 4.95 8.66
C THR A 57 -8.42 5.17 9.58
N TYR A 58 -8.67 5.19 10.89
CA TYR A 58 -7.62 5.37 11.90
C TYR A 58 -6.47 4.36 11.75
N ASP A 59 -6.81 3.08 11.54
CA ASP A 59 -5.83 2.00 11.35
C ASP A 59 -4.90 2.30 10.16
N LYS A 60 -5.40 2.97 9.12
CA LYS A 60 -4.61 3.39 7.96
C LYS A 60 -3.67 4.52 8.31
N ASN A 61 -4.17 5.57 8.94
CA ASN A 61 -3.35 6.70 9.37
C ASN A 61 -2.20 6.23 10.27
N MET A 62 -2.50 5.32 11.21
CA MET A 62 -1.51 4.74 12.12
C MET A 62 -0.49 3.88 11.37
N THR A 63 -0.92 3.03 10.43
CA THR A 63 -0.02 2.22 9.60
C THR A 63 0.97 3.11 8.84
N HIS A 64 0.47 4.19 8.23
CA HIS A 64 1.30 5.14 7.49
C HIS A 64 2.24 5.93 8.40
N ALA A 65 1.80 6.34 9.58
CA ALA A 65 2.64 7.03 10.55
C ALA A 65 3.77 6.15 11.10
N LEU A 66 3.48 4.88 11.42
CA LEU A 66 4.46 3.95 11.97
C LEU A 66 5.43 3.44 10.91
N LEU A 67 4.93 2.94 9.78
CA LEU A 67 5.79 2.44 8.71
C LEU A 67 6.55 3.59 8.02
N GLY A 68 5.97 4.78 7.99
CA GLY A 68 6.58 5.99 7.46
C GLY A 68 7.91 6.37 8.11
N LEU A 69 8.17 5.94 9.36
CA LEU A 69 9.45 6.12 10.05
C LEU A 69 10.62 5.38 9.38
N THR A 70 10.33 4.33 8.60
CA THR A 70 11.34 3.58 7.83
C THR A 70 11.77 4.29 6.54
N GLY A 71 11.23 5.48 6.26
CA GLY A 71 11.58 6.32 5.09
C GLY A 71 10.91 5.88 3.78
N ILE A 72 10.88 4.59 3.47
CA ILE A 72 10.31 4.06 2.21
C ILE A 72 8.79 4.30 2.13
N PHE A 73 8.10 4.16 3.26
CA PHE A 73 6.64 4.30 3.32
C PHE A 73 6.14 5.76 3.27
N ARG A 74 7.04 6.75 3.24
CA ARG A 74 6.68 8.16 3.04
C ARG A 74 6.14 8.41 1.63
N PHE A 75 6.76 7.84 0.61
CA PHE A 75 6.26 7.93 -0.77
C PHE A 75 4.94 7.19 -0.94
N TRP A 76 4.81 6.04 -0.29
CA TRP A 76 3.56 5.30 -0.25
C TRP A 76 2.45 6.09 0.46
N SER A 77 2.78 6.79 1.55
CA SER A 77 1.85 7.69 2.24
C SER A 77 1.41 8.87 1.40
N CYS A 78 2.33 9.46 0.62
CA CYS A 78 1.99 10.46 -0.37
C CYS A 78 1.02 9.89 -1.42
N TYR A 79 1.37 8.75 -2.05
CA TYR A 79 0.54 8.10 -3.06
C TYR A 79 -0.87 7.79 -2.54
N ASP A 80 -0.99 7.17 -1.36
CA ASP A 80 -2.28 6.80 -0.77
C ASP A 80 -3.15 8.03 -0.45
N ALA A 81 -2.53 9.17 -0.13
CA ALA A 81 -3.24 10.42 0.11
C ALA A 81 -3.65 11.08 -1.22
N VAL A 82 -2.78 11.10 -2.24
CA VAL A 82 -3.13 11.64 -3.57
C VAL A 82 -4.28 10.86 -4.20
N ALA A 83 -4.19 9.54 -4.19
CA ALA A 83 -5.18 8.63 -4.75
C ALA A 83 -6.47 8.54 -3.91
N ASP A 84 -6.52 9.25 -2.77
CA ASP A 84 -7.55 9.11 -1.74
C ASP A 84 -7.94 7.64 -1.50
N ARG A 85 -6.92 6.79 -1.38
CA ARG A 85 -7.13 5.34 -1.40
C ARG A 85 -7.69 4.89 -0.05
N GLN A 86 -8.80 4.17 -0.05
CA GLN A 86 -9.38 3.58 1.16
C GLN A 86 -8.99 2.10 1.29
N GLY A 87 -8.80 1.60 2.52
CA GLY A 87 -8.35 0.22 2.77
C GLY A 87 -6.84 0.00 2.55
N GLY A 88 -6.43 -1.25 2.34
CA GLY A 88 -5.01 -1.62 2.25
C GLY A 88 -4.26 -1.41 3.58
N VAL A 89 -4.86 -1.83 4.69
CA VAL A 89 -4.30 -1.77 6.05
C VAL A 89 -3.90 -3.15 6.53
N TRP A 90 -3.00 -3.21 7.52
CA TRP A 90 -2.47 -4.47 8.06
C TRP A 90 -3.55 -5.41 8.61
N LYS A 91 -4.69 -4.89 9.09
CA LYS A 91 -5.86 -5.70 9.46
C LYS A 91 -6.42 -6.39 8.22
N ASN A 92 -5.87 -7.56 8.00
CA ASN A 92 -6.00 -8.40 6.83
C ASN A 92 -5.36 -7.75 5.60
N ARG A 93 -4.04 -7.92 5.49
CA ARG A 93 -3.25 -7.90 4.23
C ARG A 93 -2.75 -6.52 3.76
N ILE A 94 -1.47 -6.25 4.06
CA ILE A 94 -0.57 -6.02 2.93
C ILE A 94 -0.65 -7.26 2.01
#